data_AF-A0A1S3X3E1-F1
#
_entry.id   AF-A0A1S3X3E1-F1
#
_cell.length_a   1.000
_cell.length_b   1.000
_cell.length_c   1.000
_cell.angle_alpha   90.00
_cell.angle_beta   90.00
_cell.angle_gamma   90.00
#
_symmetry.space_group_name_H-M   'P 1'
#
loop_
_entity.id
_entity.type
_entity.pdbx_description
1 polymer ?
#
loop_
_entity_poly.entity_id
_entity_poly.type
_entity_poly.pdbx_seq_one_letter_code
_entity_poly.pdbx_strand_id
1 'polypeptide(L)'
;MSRRKTREPKEETVTLGPATREGELVFGVAHIFASFNDTFIHVTDLSGRETMVRITGGMKVKADRDESSPYAAMLAAQDVSQRCKELGINALHI
;
A
#
# COMPACT_ATOMS: atom_id res chain seq x y z
N MET A 1 26.13 27.81 30.60
CA MET A 1 24.77 27.89 30.05
C MET A 1 24.50 26.63 29.25
N SER A 2 23.73 25.68 29.80
CA SER A 2 23.42 24.42 29.13
C SER A 2 22.23 24.61 28.20
N ARG A 3 22.42 24.38 26.89
CA ARG A 3 21.36 24.42 25.87
C ARG A 3 20.32 23.36 26.21
N ARG A 4 19.12 23.79 26.64
CA ARG A 4 17.94 22.92 26.70
C ARG A 4 17.65 22.44 25.28
N LYS A 5 17.79 21.13 25.07
CA LYS A 5 17.38 20.45 23.83
C LYS A 5 15.86 20.42 23.84
N THR A 6 15.24 21.33 23.07
CA THR A 6 13.79 21.33 22.85
C THR A 6 13.43 20.01 22.16
N ARG A 7 12.60 19.19 22.81
CA ARG A 7 11.99 18.02 22.16
C ARG A 7 11.03 18.55 21.12
N GLU A 8 11.29 18.25 19.85
CA GLU A 8 10.33 18.45 18.77
C GLU A 8 9.07 17.60 19.08
N PRO A 9 7.86 18.16 18.92
CA PRO A 9 6.63 17.41 19.11
C PRO A 9 6.59 16.27 18.09
N LYS A 10 6.41 15.03 18.56
CA LYS A 10 6.16 13.89 17.68
C LYS A 10 4.86 14.18 16.93
N GLU A 11 4.91 14.25 15.61
CA GLU A 11 3.72 14.24 14.76
C GLU A 11 2.94 12.96 15.08
N GLU A 12 1.77 13.10 15.69
CA GLU A 12 0.85 11.98 15.86
C GLU A 12 0.35 11.61 14.45
N THR A 13 0.81 10.47 13.95
CA THR A 13 0.27 9.91 12.70
C THR A 13 -1.18 9.51 12.97
N VAL A 14 -2.11 10.38 12.58
CA VAL A 14 -3.55 10.11 12.61
C VAL A 14 -3.81 8.92 11.68
N THR A 15 -3.99 7.74 12.27
CA THR A 15 -4.33 6.52 11.56
C THR A 15 -5.84 6.50 11.37
N LEU A 16 -6.30 6.69 10.13
CA LEU A 16 -7.72 6.69 9.77
C LEU A 16 -8.31 5.27 9.62
N GLY A 17 -7.56 4.24 10.04
CA GLY A 17 -7.95 2.85 9.93
C GLY A 17 -9.01 2.43 10.97
N PRO A 18 -9.70 1.30 10.74
CA PRO A 18 -10.65 0.76 11.70
C PRO A 18 -9.96 0.40 13.02
N ALA A 19 -10.63 0.66 14.14
CA ALA A 19 -10.15 0.26 15.46
C ALA A 19 -10.37 -1.25 15.66
N THR A 20 -9.39 -2.06 15.28
CA THR A 20 -9.45 -3.52 15.45
C THR A 20 -8.90 -3.99 16.78
N ARG A 21 -9.48 -5.08 17.29
CA ARG A 21 -8.97 -5.78 18.48
C ARG A 21 -7.76 -6.63 18.11
N GLU A 22 -6.91 -6.93 19.09
CA GLU A 22 -5.80 -7.87 18.88
C GLU A 22 -6.32 -9.23 18.38
N GLY A 23 -5.80 -9.66 17.22
CA GLY A 23 -6.17 -10.91 16.56
C GLY A 23 -7.26 -10.79 15.50
N GLU A 24 -7.85 -9.62 15.27
CA GLU A 24 -8.86 -9.41 14.23
C GLU A 24 -8.24 -9.01 12.88
N LEU A 25 -8.70 -9.64 11.80
CA LEU A 25 -8.23 -9.36 10.45
C LEU A 25 -9.15 -8.37 9.73
N VAL A 26 -8.57 -7.27 9.25
CA VAL A 26 -9.18 -6.31 8.34
C VAL A 26 -8.87 -6.76 6.91
N PHE A 27 -9.90 -7.18 6.20
CA PHE A 27 -9.81 -7.65 4.84
C PHE A 27 -9.99 -6.52 3.83
N GLY A 28 -9.08 -6.45 2.85
CA GLY A 28 -9.29 -5.77 1.58
C GLY A 28 -9.36 -6.76 0.42
N VAL A 29 -9.64 -6.27 -0.79
CA VAL A 29 -9.61 -7.06 -2.02
C VAL A 29 -8.54 -6.49 -2.93
N ALA A 30 -7.58 -7.31 -3.35
CA ALA A 30 -6.49 -6.97 -4.25
C ALA A 30 -6.79 -7.48 -5.66
N HIS A 31 -7.19 -6.56 -6.52
CA HIS A 31 -7.39 -6.80 -7.95
C HIS A 31 -6.03 -6.75 -8.65
N ILE A 32 -5.55 -7.92 -9.09
CA ILE A 32 -4.29 -8.06 -9.81
C ILE A 32 -4.60 -8.20 -11.30
N PHE A 33 -4.31 -7.16 -12.07
CA PHE A 33 -4.40 -7.22 -13.53
C PHE A 33 -2.99 -7.38 -14.11
N ALA A 34 -2.68 -8.59 -14.56
CA ALA A 34 -1.43 -8.92 -15.21
C ALA A 34 -1.64 -9.03 -16.72
N SER A 35 -1.14 -8.05 -17.46
CA SER A 35 -1.14 -8.05 -18.92
C SER A 35 0.28 -8.24 -19.47
N PHE A 36 0.39 -8.43 -20.79
CA PHE A 36 1.69 -8.51 -21.45
C PHE A 36 2.48 -7.18 -21.42
N ASN A 37 1.78 -6.05 -21.25
CA ASN A 37 2.38 -4.73 -21.36
C ASN A 37 2.63 -4.08 -19.99
N ASP A 38 1.76 -4.31 -19.01
CA ASP A 38 1.90 -3.76 -17.67
C ASP A 38 1.18 -4.63 -16.62
N THR A 39 1.53 -4.43 -15.36
CA THR A 39 0.96 -5.08 -14.18
C THR A 39 0.33 -4.06 -13.25
N PHE A 40 -0.90 -4.31 -12.81
CA PHE A 40 -1.63 -3.42 -11.91
C PHE A 40 -1.94 -4.16 -10.62
N ILE A 41 -1.68 -3.50 -9.51
CA ILE A 41 -2.05 -3.97 -8.18
C ILE A 41 -2.96 -2.90 -7.58
N HIS A 42 -4.24 -3.24 -7.46
CA HIS A 42 -5.28 -2.33 -7.01
C HIS A 42 -6.02 -2.93 -5.83
N VAL A 43 -5.89 -2.29 -4.67
CA VAL A 43 -6.56 -2.70 -3.43
C VAL A 43 -7.79 -1.85 -3.19
N THR A 44 -8.91 -2.50 -2.97
CA THR A 44 -10.20 -1.90 -2.62
C THR A 44 -10.73 -2.43 -1.30
N ASP A 45 -11.81 -1.81 -0.83
CA ASP A 45 -12.70 -2.39 0.17
C ASP A 45 -13.42 -3.65 -0.35
N LEU A 46 -14.16 -4.32 0.53
CA LEU A 46 -14.92 -5.54 0.19
C LEU A 46 -16.01 -5.30 -0.86
N SER A 47 -16.54 -4.08 -0.97
CA SER A 47 -17.54 -3.75 -1.99
C SER A 47 -16.92 -3.52 -3.38
N GLY A 48 -15.61 -3.33 -3.46
CA GLY A 48 -14.91 -3.00 -4.69
C GLY A 48 -15.12 -1.56 -5.17
N ARG A 49 -15.78 -0.70 -4.38
CA ARG A 49 -16.12 0.67 -4.77
C ARG A 49 -15.09 1.68 -4.29
N GLU A 50 -14.61 1.51 -3.06
CA GLU A 50 -13.64 2.43 -2.49
C GLU A 50 -12.23 1.90 -2.73
N THR A 51 -11.42 2.73 -3.39
CA THR A 51 -10.02 2.39 -3.67
C THR A 51 -9.14 2.85 -2.52
N MET A 52 -8.42 1.91 -1.93
CA MET A 52 -7.47 2.20 -0.86
C MET A 52 -6.09 2.49 -1.45
N VAL A 53 -5.61 1.64 -2.35
CA VAL A 53 -4.28 1.78 -2.96
C VAL A 53 -4.31 1.31 -4.40
N ARG A 54 -3.65 2.03 -5.32
CA ARG A 54 -3.43 1.59 -6.70
C ARG A 54 -2.02 1.92 -7.14
N ILE A 55 -1.26 0.90 -7.56
CA ILE A 55 0.11 1.04 -8.05
C ILE A 55 0.27 0.11 -9.26
N THR A 56 0.96 0.58 -10.30
CA THR A 56 1.30 -0.23 -11.47
C THR A 56 2.79 -0.53 -11.53
N GLY A 57 3.17 -1.53 -12.31
CA GLY A 57 4.56 -1.87 -12.62
C GLY A 57 5.26 -0.68 -13.29
N GLY A 58 4.61 -0.06 -14.27
CA GLY A 58 5.12 1.15 -14.94
C GLY A 58 5.36 2.36 -14.02
N MET A 59 4.74 2.44 -12.84
CA MET A 59 5.08 3.48 -11.86
C MET A 59 6.42 3.23 -11.13
N LYS A 60 6.94 1.99 -11.18
CA LYS A 60 8.17 1.59 -10.47
C LYS A 60 9.38 1.56 -11.38
N VAL A 61 9.18 1.34 -12.67
CA VAL A 61 10.25 1.31 -13.68
C VAL A 61 10.16 2.54 -14.58
N LYS A 62 11.27 2.94 -15.19
CA LYS A 62 11.32 4.10 -16.10
C LYS A 62 11.32 3.71 -17.59
N ALA A 63 11.41 2.41 -17.88
CA ALA A 63 11.51 1.89 -19.23
C ALA A 63 10.21 1.18 -19.59
N ASP A 64 9.57 1.63 -20.67
CA ASP A 64 8.26 1.14 -21.13
C ASP A 64 8.24 -0.38 -21.39
N ARG A 65 9.39 -0.95 -21.80
CA ARG A 65 9.52 -2.38 -22.05
C ARG A 65 9.49 -3.23 -20.78
N ASP A 66 9.81 -2.64 -19.63
CA ASP A 66 10.04 -3.33 -18.36
C ASP A 66 8.83 -3.21 -17.42
N GLU A 67 7.73 -2.59 -17.88
CA GLU A 67 6.51 -2.33 -17.08
C GLU A 67 5.80 -3.63 -16.67
N SER A 68 5.77 -4.64 -17.55
CA SER A 68 5.25 -5.98 -17.27
C SER A 68 6.26 -6.93 -16.62
N SER A 69 7.48 -6.46 -16.34
CA SER A 69 8.52 -7.32 -15.80
C SER A 69 8.13 -7.85 -14.41
N PRO A 70 8.49 -9.11 -14.07
CA PRO A 70 8.23 -9.64 -12.73
C PRO A 70 8.86 -8.79 -11.61
N TYR A 71 9.97 -8.13 -11.91
CA TYR A 71 10.63 -7.23 -10.98
C TYR A 71 9.82 -5.97 -10.70
N ALA A 72 9.23 -5.34 -11.73
CA ALA A 72 8.34 -4.19 -11.57
C ALA A 72 7.12 -4.54 -10.70
N ALA A 73 6.51 -5.70 -10.94
CA ALA A 73 5.37 -6.18 -10.16
C ALA A 73 5.72 -6.40 -8.67
N MET A 74 6.91 -6.95 -8.39
CA MET A 74 7.38 -7.13 -7.00
C MET A 74 7.57 -5.79 -6.27
N LEU A 75 8.17 -4.81 -6.93
CA LEU A 75 8.34 -3.47 -6.36
C LEU A 75 6.99 -2.79 -6.12
N ALA A 76 6.04 -2.95 -7.05
CA ALA A 76 4.70 -2.42 -6.89
C ALA A 76 3.99 -3.07 -5.70
N ALA A 77 4.12 -4.38 -5.53
CA ALA A 77 3.50 -5.13 -4.43
C ALA A 77 4.03 -4.70 -3.05
N GLN A 78 5.33 -4.41 -2.95
CA GLN A 78 5.94 -3.93 -1.70
C GLN A 78 5.35 -2.59 -1.27
N ASP A 79 5.23 -1.65 -2.20
CA ASP A 79 4.66 -0.33 -1.90
C ASP A 79 3.16 -0.40 -1.59
N VAL A 80 2.42 -1.29 -2.26
CA VAL A 80 1.01 -1.55 -1.93
C VAL A 80 0.89 -2.08 -0.51
N SER A 81 1.71 -3.07 -0.13
CA SER A 81 1.69 -3.65 1.22
C SER A 81 1.99 -2.60 2.29
N GLN A 82 2.96 -1.73 2.04
CA GLN A 82 3.34 -0.67 2.98
C GLN A 82 2.17 0.29 3.22
N ARG A 83 1.51 0.76 2.15
CA ARG A 83 0.33 1.64 2.27
C ARG A 83 -0.87 0.94 2.90
N CYS A 84 -1.08 -0.35 2.61
CA CYS A 84 -2.16 -1.12 3.23
C CYS A 84 -1.99 -1.20 4.76
N LYS A 85 -0.74 -1.36 5.25
CA LYS A 85 -0.45 -1.38 6.69
C LYS A 85 -0.70 -0.03 7.35
N GLU A 86 -0.37 1.08 6.67
CA GLU A 86 -0.65 2.44 7.16
C GLU A 86 -2.15 2.71 7.31
N LEU A 87 -2.97 2.07 6.45
CA LEU A 87 -4.43 2.14 6.48
C LEU A 87 -5.08 1.10 7.42
N GLY A 88 -4.30 0.23 8.05
CA GLY A 88 -4.79 -0.81 8.96
C GLY A 88 -5.35 -2.07 8.29
N ILE A 89 -5.12 -2.27 6.99
CA ILE A 89 -5.45 -3.52 6.30
C ILE A 89 -4.36 -4.56 6.59
N ASN A 90 -4.76 -5.75 7.04
CA ASN A 90 -3.81 -6.80 7.41
C ASN A 90 -3.99 -8.11 6.61
N ALA A 91 -5.12 -8.28 5.93
CA ALA A 91 -5.40 -9.42 5.06
C ALA A 91 -5.98 -8.95 3.72
N LEU A 92 -5.69 -9.68 2.66
CA LEU A 92 -6.17 -9.39 1.31
C LEU A 92 -6.78 -10.65 0.70
N HIS A 93 -7.97 -10.52 0.12
CA HIS A 93 -8.48 -11.44 -0.88
C HIS A 93 -7.87 -11.09 -2.24
N ILE A 94 -7.64 -12.08 -3.09
CA ILE A 94 -7.14 -11.92 -4.46
C ILE A 94 -8.10 -12.66 -5.37
#